data_AF-A0A0J0YP59-F1
#
_entry.id   AF-A0A0J0YP59-F1
#
_cell.length_a   1.000
_cell.length_b   1.000
_cell.length_c   1.000
_cell.angle_alpha   90.00
_cell.angle_beta   90.00
_cell.angle_gamma   90.00
#
_symmetry.space_group_name_H-M   'P 1'
#
loop_
_entity.id
_entity.type
_entity.pdbx_description
1 polymer ?
#
loop_
_entity_poly.entity_id
_entity_poly.type
_entity_poly.pdbx_seq_one_letter_code
_entity_poly.pdbx_strand_id
1 'polypeptide(L)' 'MQYIPAPDFAGGGQIITPAYDLQKIYESGKGSIRGRARYEIEKLARGQWRVIVTELPHSIRFQKILRVIEEQTSPKSKA' A
#
# COMPACT_ATOMS: atom_id res chain seq x y z
N MET A 1 1.49 21.73 -10.36
CA MET A 1 1.38 21.18 -8.99
C MET A 1 2.65 21.45 -8.16
N GLN A 2 3.06 22.72 -7.99
CA GLN A 2 4.30 23.03 -7.25
C GLN A 2 4.10 23.08 -5.73
N TYR A 3 2.90 23.47 -5.27
CA TYR A 3 2.62 23.66 -3.84
C TYR A 3 1.93 22.45 -3.20
N ILE A 4 1.00 21.82 -3.92
CA ILE A 4 0.27 20.62 -3.46
C ILE A 4 0.48 19.52 -4.51
N PRO A 5 1.49 18.64 -4.32
CA PRO A 5 1.82 17.61 -5.29
C PRO A 5 1.00 16.32 -5.13
N ALA A 6 0.43 16.07 -3.95
CA ALA A 6 -0.43 14.93 -3.68
C ALA A 6 -1.21 15.16 -2.38
N PRO A 7 -2.30 14.41 -2.13
CA PRO A 7 -2.95 14.36 -0.84
C PRO A 7 -2.04 13.77 0.24
N ASP A 8 -2.24 14.20 1.49
CA ASP A 8 -1.59 13.63 2.66
C ASP A 8 -2.59 12.79 3.46
N PHE A 9 -2.36 11.49 3.54
CA PHE A 9 -3.26 10.56 4.21
C PHE A 9 -2.73 10.24 5.61
N ALA A 10 -3.58 10.34 6.64
CA ALA A 10 -3.18 10.14 8.05
C ALA A 10 -2.56 8.75 8.35
N GLY A 11 -2.87 7.72 7.56
CA GLY A 11 -2.27 6.38 7.71
C GLY A 11 -0.87 6.24 7.11
N GLY A 12 -0.39 7.29 6.42
CA GLY A 12 0.84 7.29 5.65
C GLY A 12 0.73 6.45 4.37
N GLY A 13 1.81 5.75 4.05
CA GLY A 13 1.95 4.99 2.83
C GLY A 13 2.50 5.82 1.67
N GLN A 14 2.56 5.19 0.51
CA GLN A 14 3.11 5.80 -0.69
C GLN A 14 2.01 5.95 -1.74
N ILE A 15 1.84 7.17 -2.24
CA ILE A 15 1.05 7.38 -3.45
C ILE A 15 1.92 7.00 -4.65
N ILE A 16 1.45 6.01 -5.40
CA ILE A 16 2.15 5.50 -6.60
C ILE A 16 1.42 5.90 -7.90
N THR A 17 0.40 6.75 -7.80
CA THR A 17 -0.24 7.35 -8.97
C THR A 17 0.76 8.32 -9.63
N PRO A 18 0.97 8.23 -10.96
CA PRO A 18 1.84 9.16 -11.68
C PRO A 18 1.42 10.62 -11.48
N ALA A 19 2.39 11.54 -11.43
CA ALA A 19 2.13 12.96 -11.21
C ALA A 19 1.18 13.57 -12.27
N TYR A 20 1.28 13.14 -13.52
CA TYR A 20 0.38 13.58 -14.60
C TYR A 20 -1.07 13.17 -14.37
N ASP A 21 -1.31 11.97 -13.81
CA ASP A 21 -2.66 11.51 -13.49
C ASP A 21 -3.21 12.26 -12.26
N LEU A 22 -2.37 12.54 -11.26
CA LEU A 22 -2.76 13.37 -10.13
C LEU A 22 -3.17 14.79 -10.57
N GLN A 23 -2.46 15.34 -11.55
CA GLN A 23 -2.82 16.64 -12.13
C GLN A 23 -4.20 16.61 -12.77
N LYS A 24 -4.49 15.59 -13.58
CA LYS A 24 -5.82 15.42 -14.17
C LYS A 24 -6.91 15.26 -13.12
N ILE A 25 -6.63 14.53 -12.03
CA ILE A 25 -7.58 14.36 -10.93
C ILE A 25 -7.88 15.70 -10.26
N TYR A 26 -6.87 16.56 -10.06
CA TYR A 26 -7.07 17.90 -9.52
C TYR A 26 -7.83 18.82 -10.49
N GLU A 27 -7.60 18.73 -11.79
CA GLU A 27 -8.29 19.53 -12.80
C GLU A 27 -9.75 19.10 -13.00
N SER A 28 -10.00 17.79 -13.06
CA SER A 28 -11.34 17.23 -13.32
C SER A 28 -12.18 17.01 -12.06
N GLY A 29 -11.56 17.02 -10.87
CA GLY A 29 -12.17 16.65 -9.60
C GLY A 29 -12.52 15.17 -9.47
N LYS A 30 -12.16 14.32 -10.45
CA LYS A 30 -12.52 12.89 -10.46
C LYS A 30 -11.32 12.02 -10.81
N GLY A 31 -11.20 10.91 -10.08
CA GLY A 31 -10.32 9.81 -10.44
C GLY A 31 -9.82 9.03 -9.24
N SER A 32 -8.94 8.07 -9.51
CA SER A 32 -8.50 7.09 -8.52
C SER A 32 -7.04 7.31 -8.15
N ILE A 33 -6.78 7.39 -6.85
CA ILE A 33 -5.42 7.47 -6.30
C ILE A 33 -5.03 6.10 -5.77
N ARG A 34 -3.87 5.61 -6.21
CA ARG A 34 -3.31 4.32 -5.79
C ARG A 34 -2.34 4.54 -4.65
N GLY A 35 -2.66 3.96 -3.49
CA GLY A 35 -1.77 3.88 -2.34
C GLY A 35 -1.05 2.53 -2.26
N ARG A 36 0.17 2.54 -1.72
CA ARG A 36 0.99 1.36 -1.44
C ARG A 36 1.52 1.42 -0.02
N ALA A 37 1.57 0.28 0.66
CA ALA A 37 2.18 0.17 1.98
C ALA A 37 3.68 0.48 1.91
N ARG A 38 4.21 1.17 2.92
CA ARG A 38 5.65 1.34 3.08
C ARG A 38 6.18 0.13 3.83
N TYR A 39 7.23 -0.48 3.30
CA TYR A 39 7.83 -1.66 3.90
C TYR A 39 9.34 -1.69 3.66
N GLU A 40 10.01 -2.47 4.49
CA GLU A 40 11.41 -2.81 4.36
C GLU A 40 11.62 -4.31 4.44
N ILE A 41 12.70 -4.79 3.85
CA ILE A 41 13.09 -6.21 3.89
C ILE A 41 14.27 -6.32 4.83
N GLU A 42 14.09 -7.01 5.95
CA GLU A 42 15.13 -7.26 6.93
C GLU A 42 15.69 -8.68 6.71
N LYS A 43 17.02 -8.76 6.59
CA LYS A 43 17.72 -10.04 6.50
C LYS A 43 18.00 -10.56 7.91
N LEU A 44 17.68 -11.82 8.13
CA LEU A 44 17.91 -12.53 9.38
C LEU A 44 19.07 -13.52 9.22
N ALA A 45 19.48 -14.14 10.32
CA ALA A 45 20.50 -15.18 10.29
C ALA A 45 20.06 -16.37 9.40
N ARG A 46 21.04 -17.16 8.94
CA ARG A 46 20.80 -18.39 8.17
C ARG A 46 20.04 -18.17 6.85
N GLY A 47 20.19 -17.01 6.22
CA GLY A 47 19.55 -16.68 4.94
C GLY A 47 18.05 -16.45 5.03
N GLN A 48 17.48 -16.40 6.24
CA GLN A 48 16.09 -16.02 6.45
C GLN A 48 15.90 -14.52 6.21
N TRP A 49 14.68 -14.11 5.91
CA TRP A 49 14.32 -12.71 5.74
C TRP A 49 12.87 -12.50 6.19
N ARG A 50 12.54 -11.25 6.54
CA ARG A 50 11.17 -10.84 6.84
C ARG A 50 10.86 -9.51 6.17
N VAL A 51 9.59 -9.28 5.89
CA VAL A 51 9.07 -7.97 5.47
C VAL A 51 8.51 -7.27 6.70
N ILE A 52 8.97 -6.05 6.96
CA ILE A 52 8.40 -5.18 7.97
C ILE A 52 7.58 -4.12 7.26
N VAL A 53 6.27 -4.13 7.48
CA VAL A 53 5.36 -3.10 6.98
C VAL A 53 5.24 -2.00 8.03
N THR A 54 5.67 -0.78 7.71
CA THR A 54 5.72 0.35 8.64
C THR A 54 4.50 1.26 8.53
N GLU A 55 3.91 1.36 7.34
CA GLU A 55 2.77 2.23 7.05
C GLU A 55 1.77 1.54 6.14
N LEU A 56 0.48 1.81 6.36
CA LEU A 56 -0.62 1.27 5.55
C LEU A 56 -1.34 2.38 4.78
N PRO A 57 -1.74 2.14 3.51
CA PRO A 57 -2.53 3.10 2.77
C PRO A 57 -3.87 3.41 3.43
N HIS A 58 -4.43 4.57 3.08
CA HIS A 58 -5.78 4.96 3.46
C HIS A 58 -6.82 3.87 3.13
N SER A 59 -7.87 3.79 3.95
CA SER A 59 -9.03 2.88 3.80
C SER A 59 -8.79 1.41 4.11
N ILE A 60 -7.61 1.01 4.60
CA ILE A 60 -7.30 -0.39 4.88
C ILE A 60 -7.34 -0.68 6.38
N ARG A 61 -7.99 -1.80 6.75
CA ARG A 61 -8.00 -2.32 8.13
C ARG A 61 -6.99 -3.45 8.26
N PHE A 62 -6.13 -3.38 9.27
CA PHE A 62 -5.09 -4.39 9.54
C PHE A 62 -5.64 -5.82 9.64
N GLN A 63 -6.74 -6.02 10.37
CA GLN A 63 -7.39 -7.34 10.51
C GLN A 63 -7.80 -7.97 9.16
N LYS A 64 -8.24 -7.13 8.21
CA LYS A 64 -8.62 -7.62 6.87
C LYS A 64 -7.39 -8.10 6.10
N ILE A 65 -6.24 -7.42 6.26
CA ILE A 65 -4.99 -7.82 5.63
C ILE A 65 -4.53 -9.18 6.17
N LEU A 66 -4.48 -9.35 7.50
CA LEU A 66 -4.08 -10.61 8.13
C LEU A 66 -4.93 -11.77 7.62
N ARG A 67 -6.25 -11.60 7.59
CA ARG A 67 -7.17 -12.60 7.05
C ARG A 67 -6.87 -12.96 5.60
N VAL A 68 -6.64 -11.96 4.74
CA VAL A 68 -6.31 -12.20 3.32
C VAL A 68 -4.97 -12.93 3.20
N ILE A 69 -3.96 -12.59 4.01
CA ILE A 69 -2.68 -13.30 4.03
C ILE A 69 -2.90 -14.77 4.38
N GLU A 70 -3.61 -15.05 5.48
CA GLU A 70 -3.95 -16.42 5.89
C GLU A 70 -4.68 -17.20 4.79
N GLU A 71 -5.69 -16.59 4.15
CA GLU A 71 -6.44 -17.19 3.05
C GLU A 71 -5.57 -17.51 1.82
N GLN A 72 -4.51 -16.74 1.57
CA GLN A 72 -3.60 -16.94 0.44
C GLN A 72 -2.46 -17.92 0.76
N THR A 73 -2.00 -17.97 2.00
CA THR A 73 -0.90 -18.86 2.40
C THR A 73 -1.38 -20.25 2.84
N SER A 74 -2.63 -20.37 3.27
CA SER A 74 -3.18 -21.66 3.68
C SER A 74 -3.34 -22.58 2.46
N PRO A 75 -2.84 -23.83 2.51
CA PRO A 75 -3.00 -24.76 1.41
C PRO A 75 -4.48 -25.09 1.25
N LYS A 76 -5.10 -24.63 0.15
CA LYS A 76 -6.46 -25.04 -0.20
C LYS A 76 -6.40 -26.51 -0.58
N SER A 77 -7.09 -27.38 0.16
CA SER A 77 -7.28 -28.77 -0.23
C SER A 77 -7.95 -28.76 -1.61
N LYS A 78 -7.23 -29.22 -2.65
CA LYS A 78 -7.85 -29.49 -3.94
C LYS A 78 -8.74 -30.72 -3.73
N ALA A 79 -10.04 -30.50 -3.67
CA ALA A 79 -11.04 -31.55 -3.85
C ALA A 79 -11.19 -31.84 -5.35
#